data_AF-A0A9D5RDM3-F1
#
_entry.id   AF-A0A9D5RDM3-F1
#
_cell.length_a   1.000
_cell.length_b   1.000
_cell.length_c   1.000
_cell.angle_alpha   90.00
_cell.angle_beta   90.00
_cell.angle_gamma   90.00
#
_symmetry.space_group_name_H-M   'P 1'
#
loop_
_entity.id
_entity.type
_entity.pdbx_description
1 polymer ?
#
loop_
_entity_poly.entity_id
_entity_poly.type
_entity_poly.pdbx_seq_one_letter_code
_entity_poly.pdbx_strand_id
1 'polypeptide(L)'
;MEKDLAKLRFVGTSKGTACVGHICDECIFNGGRYSLFGKNPECCCFDETEKCLGHMPNYFFLKKDESNVVLFSKFRVPFDIPKSKKELFNGLKTAIINGIKDMQPKQDCLLQARYGSTEKNSYYDIENILFYNIGTAHFNGLASRDVVFTAVNRNEIVDLRKKFNIPDEYAHYYEYKLVSSGADKKIGGLLADINSVSIKCIGVKPATVWKALREQKEKIGVFDRIETDKSDTFAIVLNIEKPKGVRFNIMTAMKPLLDGLICALHSSEFNEEELAYFSQTLGCEEELFIDNAISVLGYRKNKFLQEYRGNVKWNPADDLCDYVAINVQDGLTWNVRAKVYSTLKCPYCGKSKLSKLLFGMPIMSDELQKDIEEGKVKLAGCIVGEDNPRYYCRWCKKEF
;
A
#
# COMPACT_ATOMS: atom_id res chain seq x y z
N MET A 1 -36.39 -43.06 -31.74
CA MET A 1 -35.13 -42.29 -31.68
C MET A 1 -35.37 -41.07 -30.80
N GLU A 2 -35.38 -41.13 -29.47
CA GLU A 2 -34.77 -42.07 -28.52
C GLU A 2 -33.24 -42.18 -28.65
N LYS A 3 -32.54 -42.12 -27.49
CA LYS A 3 -31.08 -42.10 -27.28
C LYS A 3 -30.41 -40.77 -27.65
N ASP A 4 -29.44 -40.22 -26.92
CA ASP A 4 -28.92 -40.48 -25.56
C ASP A 4 -28.11 -39.24 -25.12
N LEU A 5 -27.67 -39.01 -23.87
CA LEU A 5 -27.65 -39.83 -22.65
C LEU A 5 -27.71 -38.91 -21.41
N ALA A 6 -28.56 -39.17 -20.41
CA ALA A 6 -28.42 -38.54 -19.08
C ALA A 6 -27.42 -39.31 -18.22
N LYS A 7 -26.34 -38.66 -17.76
CA LYS A 7 -25.59 -38.95 -16.50
C LYS A 7 -24.30 -38.13 -16.38
N LEU A 8 -24.27 -37.19 -15.44
CA LEU A 8 -23.12 -36.97 -14.56
C LEU A 8 -23.61 -36.23 -13.31
N ARG A 9 -24.09 -37.01 -12.32
CA ARG A 9 -24.21 -36.51 -10.94
C ARG A 9 -22.86 -36.71 -10.27
N PHE A 10 -22.29 -35.64 -9.73
CA PHE A 10 -21.47 -35.74 -8.53
C PHE A 10 -21.91 -34.69 -7.51
N VAL A 11 -21.89 -35.10 -6.25
CA VAL A 11 -22.31 -34.33 -5.08
C VAL A 11 -21.13 -33.54 -4.55
N GLY A 12 -21.34 -32.29 -4.12
CA GLY A 12 -20.26 -31.48 -3.53
C GLY A 12 -20.67 -30.04 -3.22
N THR A 13 -21.24 -29.81 -2.05
CA THR A 13 -21.56 -28.47 -1.53
C THR A 13 -20.30 -27.76 -1.02
N SER A 14 -19.98 -26.59 -1.57
CA SER A 14 -19.32 -25.50 -0.81
C SER A 14 -19.44 -24.16 -1.54
N LYS A 15 -19.77 -23.11 -0.80
CA LYS A 15 -19.96 -21.72 -1.28
C LYS A 15 -18.77 -21.21 -2.10
N GLY A 16 -19.03 -20.44 -3.15
CA GLY A 16 -18.00 -19.84 -4.00
C GLY A 16 -18.57 -18.91 -5.08
N THR A 17 -19.49 -18.01 -4.71
CA THR A 17 -20.22 -17.18 -5.67
C THR A 17 -19.32 -16.14 -6.31
N ALA A 18 -19.17 -16.18 -7.64
CA ALA A 18 -18.59 -15.09 -8.40
C ALA A 18 -19.73 -14.17 -8.88
N CYS A 19 -19.95 -13.05 -8.19
CA CYS A 19 -20.81 -12.00 -8.71
C CYS A 19 -20.12 -11.34 -9.91
N VAL A 20 -20.50 -11.74 -11.12
CA VAL A 20 -20.53 -10.85 -12.27
C VAL A 20 -21.84 -10.08 -12.15
N GLY A 21 -21.80 -8.75 -12.22
CA GLY A 21 -23.01 -7.95 -12.05
C GLY A 21 -23.97 -8.10 -13.23
N HIS A 22 -25.04 -8.88 -13.03
CA HIS A 22 -26.30 -9.02 -13.80
C HIS A 22 -27.02 -10.26 -13.20
N ILE A 23 -28.33 -10.38 -12.98
CA ILE A 23 -29.54 -9.64 -13.39
C ILE A 23 -30.66 -9.98 -12.36
N CYS A 24 -31.65 -9.09 -12.17
CA CYS A 24 -32.99 -9.51 -11.71
C CYS A 24 -33.86 -9.61 -12.96
N ASP A 25 -34.36 -10.80 -13.25
CA ASP A 25 -35.23 -10.99 -14.40
C ASP A 25 -36.61 -10.37 -14.12
N GLU A 26 -37.11 -9.68 -15.14
CA GLU A 26 -38.51 -9.32 -15.39
C GLU A 26 -39.26 -8.26 -14.52
N CYS A 27 -39.21 -6.96 -14.81
CA CYS A 27 -40.17 -5.99 -14.19
C CYS A 27 -40.85 -5.06 -15.22
N ILE A 28 -42.17 -5.23 -15.42
CA ILE A 28 -43.03 -4.25 -16.12
C ILE A 28 -44.13 -3.78 -15.15
N PHE A 29 -44.38 -2.47 -15.13
CA PHE A 29 -45.36 -1.82 -14.26
C PHE A 29 -46.75 -1.85 -14.89
N ASN A 30 -47.73 -2.49 -14.22
CA ASN A 30 -49.13 -2.46 -14.63
C ASN A 30 -50.00 -1.99 -13.47
N GLY A 31 -50.59 -0.79 -13.60
CA GLY A 31 -51.67 -0.33 -12.72
C GLY A 31 -51.37 -0.29 -11.21
N GLY A 32 -50.11 -0.12 -10.79
CA GLY A 32 -49.74 0.00 -9.38
C GLY A 32 -49.27 -1.28 -8.68
N ARG A 33 -49.02 -2.38 -9.41
CA ARG A 33 -48.25 -3.54 -8.92
C ARG A 33 -47.27 -4.03 -9.99
N TYR A 34 -46.13 -4.58 -9.55
CA TYR A 34 -45.13 -5.19 -10.42
C TYR A 34 -45.32 -6.71 -10.48
N SER A 35 -45.20 -7.28 -11.67
CA SER A 35 -45.22 -8.72 -11.92
C SER A 35 -44.31 -9.04 -13.11
N LEU A 36 -43.71 -10.22 -13.08
CA LEU A 36 -42.52 -10.53 -13.87
C LEU A 36 -42.88 -11.28 -15.20
N PHE A 37 -42.41 -10.79 -16.37
CA PHE A 37 -42.22 -11.53 -17.65
C PHE A 37 -41.06 -10.94 -18.51
N GLY A 38 -40.07 -11.77 -18.91
CA GLY A 38 -38.67 -11.32 -19.11
C GLY A 38 -38.11 -11.04 -20.52
N LYS A 39 -36.76 -11.02 -20.55
CA LYS A 39 -35.78 -10.71 -21.63
C LYS A 39 -35.11 -9.31 -21.64
N ASN A 40 -33.88 -9.33 -21.12
CA ASN A 40 -32.75 -8.41 -21.34
C ASN A 40 -32.80 -7.03 -20.61
N PRO A 41 -32.20 -6.92 -19.40
CA PRO A 41 -32.34 -5.75 -18.53
C PRO A 41 -31.03 -4.97 -18.30
N GLU A 42 -31.05 -3.67 -18.59
CA GLU A 42 -30.07 -2.72 -18.08
C GLU A 42 -30.41 -2.37 -16.62
N CYS A 43 -29.46 -2.57 -15.69
CA CYS A 43 -29.76 -2.53 -14.26
C CYS A 43 -30.03 -1.12 -13.72
N CYS A 44 -31.04 -1.01 -12.85
CA CYS A 44 -31.30 0.18 -12.04
C CYS A 44 -30.89 -0.08 -10.59
N CYS A 45 -30.23 0.90 -9.96
CA CYS A 45 -30.00 0.91 -8.51
C CYS A 45 -31.18 1.60 -7.79
N PHE A 46 -31.42 1.22 -6.55
CA PHE A 46 -32.42 1.84 -5.67
C PHE A 46 -31.75 2.36 -4.39
N ASP A 47 -32.29 3.43 -3.80
CA ASP A 47 -31.88 3.93 -2.49
C ASP A 47 -32.65 3.28 -1.32
N GLU A 48 -32.34 3.68 -0.09
CA GLU A 48 -33.00 3.21 1.14
C GLU A 48 -34.51 3.57 1.22
N THR A 49 -35.04 4.33 0.25
CA THR A 49 -36.46 4.68 0.10
C THR A 49 -37.12 4.04 -1.14
N GLU A 50 -36.49 3.00 -1.70
CA GLU A 50 -36.92 2.29 -2.91
C GLU A 50 -37.07 3.18 -4.16
N LYS A 51 -36.33 4.30 -4.21
CA LYS A 51 -36.34 5.22 -5.35
C LYS A 51 -35.34 4.78 -6.42
N CYS A 52 -35.83 4.57 -7.65
CA CYS A 52 -35.00 4.20 -8.80
C CYS A 52 -34.03 5.33 -9.18
N LEU A 53 -32.73 5.05 -9.15
CA LEU A 53 -31.64 6.00 -9.41
C LEU A 53 -31.21 6.08 -10.89
N GLY A 54 -31.92 5.40 -11.80
CA GLY A 54 -31.62 5.35 -13.23
C GLY A 54 -30.41 4.47 -13.60
N HIS A 55 -30.10 4.41 -14.89
CA HIS A 55 -28.95 3.65 -15.39
C HIS A 55 -27.63 4.30 -15.00
N MET A 56 -26.89 3.67 -14.09
CA MET A 56 -25.45 3.91 -13.97
C MET A 56 -24.72 3.06 -15.02
N PRO A 57 -23.88 3.65 -15.89
CA PRO A 57 -22.92 2.88 -16.67
C PRO A 57 -22.08 1.98 -15.77
N ASN A 58 -21.73 0.78 -16.23
CA ASN A 58 -20.84 -0.10 -15.47
C ASN A 58 -19.46 0.57 -15.33
N TYR A 59 -19.20 1.14 -14.16
CA TYR A 59 -17.97 1.85 -13.79
C TYR A 59 -16.98 0.98 -13.02
N PHE A 60 -17.46 -0.14 -12.46
CA PHE A 60 -16.66 -1.12 -11.73
C PHE A 60 -17.25 -2.52 -11.84
N PHE A 61 -16.40 -3.53 -11.66
CA PHE A 61 -16.77 -4.92 -11.40
C PHE A 61 -16.42 -5.27 -9.97
N LEU A 62 -17.33 -5.89 -9.22
CA LEU A 62 -17.12 -6.29 -7.82
C LEU A 62 -17.44 -7.78 -7.64
N LYS A 63 -16.43 -8.56 -7.22
CA LYS A 63 -16.60 -9.93 -6.72
C LYS A 63 -16.30 -9.94 -5.21
N LYS A 64 -17.20 -10.48 -4.40
CA LYS A 64 -17.01 -10.60 -2.95
C LYS A 64 -17.51 -11.94 -2.40
N ASP A 65 -16.89 -12.36 -1.31
CA ASP A 65 -17.30 -13.46 -0.43
C ASP A 65 -16.98 -13.11 1.04
N GLU A 66 -17.32 -13.99 1.97
CA GLU A 66 -17.13 -13.82 3.43
C GLU A 66 -15.67 -13.56 3.85
N SER A 67 -14.69 -13.76 2.96
CA SER A 67 -13.26 -13.63 3.23
C SER A 67 -12.51 -12.68 2.29
N ASN A 68 -13.14 -12.22 1.20
CA ASN A 68 -12.42 -11.58 0.10
C ASN A 68 -13.32 -10.61 -0.68
N VAL A 69 -12.77 -9.47 -1.06
CA VAL A 69 -13.41 -8.40 -1.85
C VAL A 69 -12.44 -8.00 -2.94
N VAL A 70 -12.76 -8.31 -4.19
CA VAL A 70 -11.97 -7.95 -5.38
C VAL A 70 -12.78 -7.03 -6.27
N LEU A 71 -12.22 -5.88 -6.62
CA LEU A 71 -12.87 -4.88 -7.44
C LEU A 71 -11.93 -4.33 -8.53
N PHE A 72 -12.48 -4.15 -9.73
CA PHE A 72 -11.85 -3.42 -10.83
C PHE A 72 -12.67 -2.19 -11.17
N SER A 73 -12.06 -1.03 -11.40
CA SER A 73 -12.79 0.21 -11.73
C SER A 73 -12.11 1.07 -12.78
N LYS A 74 -12.92 1.89 -13.48
CA LYS A 74 -12.45 2.87 -14.49
C LYS A 74 -11.78 4.11 -13.87
N PHE A 75 -11.89 4.28 -12.55
CA PHE A 75 -11.28 5.36 -11.77
C PHE A 75 -11.05 4.89 -10.33
N ARG A 76 -10.16 5.55 -9.60
CA ARG A 76 -9.99 5.39 -8.13
C ARG A 76 -10.88 6.34 -7.34
N VAL A 77 -11.14 6.02 -6.07
CA VAL A 77 -11.75 6.97 -5.12
C VAL A 77 -10.72 8.08 -4.79
N PRO A 78 -10.99 9.37 -5.10
CA PRO A 78 -10.08 10.47 -4.80
C PRO A 78 -10.13 10.83 -3.31
N PHE A 79 -9.13 11.59 -2.86
CA PHE A 79 -9.11 12.18 -1.52
C PHE A 79 -10.27 13.19 -1.35
N ASP A 80 -10.28 14.23 -2.18
CA ASP A 80 -11.40 15.16 -2.30
C ASP A 80 -12.32 14.74 -3.44
N ILE A 81 -13.57 14.39 -3.12
CA ILE A 81 -14.59 14.04 -4.12
C ILE A 81 -15.15 15.34 -4.74
N PRO A 82 -14.96 15.59 -6.06
CA PRO A 82 -15.50 16.79 -6.70
C PRO A 82 -17.03 16.80 -6.64
N LYS A 83 -17.63 17.94 -6.26
CA LYS A 83 -19.10 18.07 -6.13
C LYS A 83 -19.85 17.62 -7.39
N SER A 84 -19.32 17.94 -8.58
CA SER A 84 -19.87 17.58 -9.90
C SER A 84 -19.77 16.09 -10.27
N LYS A 85 -19.01 15.28 -9.52
CA LYS A 85 -18.85 13.83 -9.73
C LYS A 85 -19.13 13.04 -8.44
N LYS A 86 -19.89 13.63 -7.51
CA LYS A 86 -20.07 13.07 -6.16
C LYS A 86 -20.72 11.68 -6.17
N GLU A 87 -21.80 11.52 -6.94
CA GLU A 87 -22.52 10.24 -7.07
C GLU A 87 -21.65 9.14 -7.64
N LEU A 88 -20.87 9.45 -8.68
CA LEU A 88 -19.94 8.54 -9.36
C LEU A 88 -18.91 7.93 -8.39
N PHE A 89 -18.20 8.79 -7.64
CA PHE A 89 -17.18 8.34 -6.69
C PHE A 89 -17.80 7.72 -5.43
N ASN A 90 -18.96 8.20 -4.98
CA ASN A 90 -19.69 7.60 -3.86
C ASN A 90 -20.21 6.19 -4.22
N GLY A 91 -20.62 5.92 -5.46
CA GLY A 91 -21.04 4.59 -5.90
C GLY A 91 -19.92 3.57 -5.74
N LEU A 92 -18.73 3.88 -6.26
CA LEU A 92 -17.53 3.05 -6.08
C LEU A 92 -17.17 2.87 -4.59
N LYS A 93 -17.12 3.98 -3.83
CA LYS A 93 -16.81 3.96 -2.39
C LYS A 93 -17.78 3.09 -1.59
N THR A 94 -19.08 3.21 -1.87
CA THR A 94 -20.15 2.44 -1.22
C THR A 94 -20.06 0.95 -1.58
N ALA A 95 -19.75 0.62 -2.84
CA ALA A 95 -19.52 -0.76 -3.26
C ALA A 95 -18.36 -1.43 -2.50
N ILE A 96 -17.25 -0.69 -2.31
CA ILE A 96 -16.11 -1.15 -1.49
C ILE A 96 -16.53 -1.33 -0.02
N ILE A 97 -17.19 -0.33 0.60
CA ILE A 97 -17.65 -0.38 1.99
C ILE A 97 -18.62 -1.56 2.23
N ASN A 98 -19.55 -1.79 1.31
CA ASN A 98 -20.51 -2.90 1.41
C ASN A 98 -19.87 -4.25 1.07
N GLY A 99 -18.69 -4.28 0.43
CA GLY A 99 -17.86 -5.49 0.39
C GLY A 99 -17.22 -5.76 1.75
N ILE A 100 -16.58 -4.74 2.32
CA ILE A 100 -15.87 -4.80 3.60
C ILE A 100 -16.80 -5.22 4.76
N LYS A 101 -18.03 -4.67 4.81
CA LYS A 101 -19.04 -5.02 5.83
C LYS A 101 -19.47 -6.49 5.82
N ASP A 102 -19.40 -7.16 4.67
CA ASP A 102 -19.81 -8.57 4.52
C ASP A 102 -18.67 -9.55 4.88
N MET A 103 -17.45 -9.05 5.09
CA MET A 103 -16.30 -9.87 5.46
C MET A 103 -16.43 -10.30 6.93
N GLN A 104 -16.21 -11.59 7.19
CA GLN A 104 -16.35 -12.21 8.51
C GLN A 104 -14.96 -12.56 9.07
N PRO A 105 -14.39 -11.73 9.96
CA PRO A 105 -13.08 -11.98 10.54
C PRO A 105 -13.13 -13.23 11.42
N LYS A 106 -12.21 -14.16 11.16
CA LYS A 106 -11.98 -15.33 12.00
C LYS A 106 -10.94 -15.00 13.06
N GLN A 107 -10.84 -15.84 14.09
CA GLN A 107 -9.76 -15.69 15.07
C GLN A 107 -8.40 -15.75 14.36
N ASP A 108 -7.50 -14.84 14.75
CA ASP A 108 -6.13 -14.70 14.23
C ASP A 108 -6.00 -14.50 12.70
N CYS A 109 -7.04 -13.99 12.02
CA CYS A 109 -6.90 -13.53 10.64
C CYS A 109 -6.31 -12.11 10.55
N LEU A 110 -5.46 -11.89 9.55
CA LEU A 110 -4.98 -10.56 9.17
C LEU A 110 -5.75 -10.00 7.98
N LEU A 111 -5.83 -8.67 7.90
CA LEU A 111 -6.35 -7.96 6.74
C LEU A 111 -5.22 -7.71 5.73
N GLN A 112 -5.27 -8.39 4.59
CA GLN A 112 -4.43 -8.10 3.43
C GLN A 112 -5.19 -7.17 2.48
N ALA A 113 -4.62 -6.02 2.14
CA ALA A 113 -5.19 -5.07 1.20
C ALA A 113 -4.22 -4.80 0.04
N ARG A 114 -4.70 -4.70 -1.20
CA ARG A 114 -3.83 -4.56 -2.38
C ARG A 114 -4.45 -3.60 -3.38
N TYR A 115 -3.63 -2.70 -3.93
CA TYR A 115 -4.07 -1.75 -4.94
C TYR A 115 -3.07 -1.69 -6.10
N GLY A 116 -3.57 -1.53 -7.33
CA GLY A 116 -2.74 -1.27 -8.51
C GLY A 116 -3.49 -0.49 -9.58
N SER A 117 -2.74 0.10 -10.51
CA SER A 117 -3.30 0.82 -11.66
C SER A 117 -2.52 0.50 -12.94
N THR A 118 -3.19 0.49 -14.09
CA THR A 118 -2.54 0.48 -15.42
C THR A 118 -2.33 1.88 -15.99
N GLU A 119 -2.77 2.93 -15.31
CA GLU A 119 -2.51 4.33 -15.69
C GLU A 119 -1.01 4.66 -15.64
N LYS A 120 -0.57 5.56 -16.51
CA LYS A 120 0.81 6.07 -16.53
C LYS A 120 1.09 6.93 -15.30
N ASN A 121 2.34 6.92 -14.80
CA ASN A 121 2.83 7.71 -13.67
C ASN A 121 2.06 7.48 -12.36
N SER A 122 1.80 6.21 -12.06
CA SER A 122 1.00 5.73 -10.93
C SER A 122 1.78 5.59 -9.61
N TYR A 123 2.57 6.61 -9.26
CA TYR A 123 3.09 6.78 -7.89
C TYR A 123 1.97 7.32 -7.01
N TYR A 124 1.59 6.56 -5.99
CA TYR A 124 0.53 6.97 -5.08
C TYR A 124 0.69 6.32 -3.70
N ASP A 125 0.41 7.10 -2.66
CA ASP A 125 0.27 6.69 -1.28
C ASP A 125 -0.86 5.63 -1.14
N ILE A 126 -0.42 4.38 -0.94
CA ILE A 126 -1.26 3.18 -1.04
C ILE A 126 -2.28 3.13 0.09
N GLU A 127 -1.89 3.57 1.29
CA GLU A 127 -2.74 3.62 2.47
C GLU A 127 -3.85 4.66 2.33
N ASN A 128 -3.59 5.76 1.61
CA ASN A 128 -4.61 6.75 1.31
C ASN A 128 -5.68 6.18 0.37
N ILE A 129 -5.27 5.43 -0.66
CA ILE A 129 -6.21 4.82 -1.61
C ILE A 129 -7.00 3.66 -0.98
N LEU A 130 -6.33 2.77 -0.24
CA LEU A 130 -6.95 1.57 0.33
C LEU A 130 -7.79 1.87 1.57
N PHE A 131 -7.44 2.88 2.37
CA PHE A 131 -8.05 3.05 3.69
C PHE A 131 -8.58 4.46 3.94
N TYR A 132 -7.79 5.51 3.70
CA TYR A 132 -8.21 6.88 4.03
C TYR A 132 -9.40 7.35 3.18
N ASN A 133 -9.28 7.26 1.85
CA ASN A 133 -10.29 7.71 0.91
C ASN A 133 -11.59 6.88 1.03
N ILE A 134 -11.48 5.61 1.45
CA ILE A 134 -12.61 4.72 1.74
C ILE A 134 -13.25 5.05 3.10
N GLY A 135 -12.46 5.45 4.10
CA GLY A 135 -12.89 5.72 5.46
C GLY A 135 -12.43 4.63 6.42
N THR A 136 -11.42 4.94 7.23
CA THR A 136 -10.73 4.01 8.13
C THR A 136 -11.66 3.28 9.12
N ALA A 137 -12.74 3.93 9.54
CA ALA A 137 -13.74 3.37 10.45
C ALA A 137 -14.46 2.13 9.90
N HIS A 138 -14.52 1.93 8.57
CA HIS A 138 -15.17 0.76 7.96
C HIS A 138 -14.35 -0.53 8.11
N PHE A 139 -13.06 -0.42 8.45
CA PHE A 139 -12.16 -1.56 8.66
C PHE A 139 -12.06 -1.99 10.13
N ASN A 140 -12.78 -1.30 11.03
CA ASN A 140 -12.83 -1.62 12.45
C ASN A 140 -13.34 -3.07 12.66
N GLY A 141 -12.56 -3.89 13.36
CA GLY A 141 -12.88 -5.30 13.61
C GLY A 141 -12.22 -6.28 12.63
N LEU A 142 -11.93 -5.87 11.39
CA LEU A 142 -11.17 -6.68 10.42
C LEU A 142 -9.65 -6.58 10.65
N ALA A 143 -9.20 -5.40 11.08
CA ALA A 143 -7.80 -5.03 11.24
C ALA A 143 -7.39 -4.95 12.73
N SER A 144 -7.77 -5.93 13.55
CA SER A 144 -7.66 -5.82 15.02
C SER A 144 -6.22 -5.91 15.55
N ARG A 145 -5.32 -6.59 14.82
CA ARG A 145 -3.90 -6.75 15.17
C ARG A 145 -2.97 -6.68 13.95
N ASP A 146 -3.37 -7.31 12.86
CA ASP A 146 -2.50 -7.53 11.71
C ASP A 146 -3.08 -6.94 10.42
N VAL A 147 -2.31 -6.06 9.78
CA VAL A 147 -2.63 -5.43 8.50
C VAL A 147 -1.43 -5.53 7.58
N VAL A 148 -1.63 -6.02 6.37
CA VAL A 148 -0.63 -5.98 5.29
C VAL A 148 -1.24 -5.23 4.12
N PHE A 149 -0.51 -4.27 3.55
CA PHE A 149 -0.90 -3.65 2.29
C PHE A 149 0.23 -3.55 1.29
N THR A 150 -0.10 -3.55 0.00
CA THR A 150 0.90 -3.75 -1.07
C THR A 150 0.46 -3.16 -2.42
N ALA A 151 1.41 -2.55 -3.14
CA ALA A 151 1.27 -2.15 -4.54
C ALA A 151 1.27 -3.37 -5.46
N VAL A 152 0.33 -3.40 -6.40
CA VAL A 152 0.24 -4.40 -7.45
C VAL A 152 0.78 -3.80 -8.74
N ASN A 153 1.79 -4.43 -9.31
CA ASN A 153 2.46 -3.92 -10.50
C ASN A 153 1.57 -4.05 -11.75
N ARG A 154 1.80 -3.18 -12.75
CA ARG A 154 0.99 -3.10 -13.96
C ARG A 154 0.82 -4.43 -14.70
N ASN A 155 1.87 -5.26 -14.78
CA ASN A 155 1.79 -6.54 -15.50
C ASN A 155 0.87 -7.52 -14.77
N GLU A 156 0.96 -7.56 -13.44
CA GLU A 156 0.04 -8.36 -12.62
C GLU A 156 -1.41 -7.88 -12.74
N ILE A 157 -1.67 -6.57 -12.87
CA ILE A 157 -3.03 -6.07 -13.18
C ILE A 157 -3.51 -6.53 -14.56
N VAL A 158 -2.64 -6.54 -15.58
CA VAL A 158 -2.99 -7.06 -16.91
C VAL A 158 -3.37 -8.54 -16.83
N ASP A 159 -2.61 -9.35 -16.09
CA ASP A 159 -2.88 -10.78 -15.95
C ASP A 159 -4.12 -11.08 -15.08
N LEU A 160 -4.35 -10.29 -14.03
CA LEU A 160 -5.57 -10.36 -13.23
C LEU A 160 -6.82 -10.00 -14.07
N ARG A 161 -6.77 -8.94 -14.89
CA ARG A 161 -7.90 -8.59 -15.77
C ARG A 161 -8.23 -9.69 -16.76
N LYS A 162 -7.23 -10.33 -17.39
CA LYS A 162 -7.43 -11.53 -18.22
C LYS A 162 -8.09 -12.67 -17.44
N LYS A 163 -7.60 -12.97 -16.23
CA LYS A 163 -8.14 -14.03 -15.36
C LYS A 163 -9.61 -13.81 -14.98
N PHE A 164 -10.02 -12.56 -14.82
CA PHE A 164 -11.40 -12.19 -14.46
C PHE A 164 -12.27 -11.75 -15.66
N ASN A 165 -11.76 -11.85 -16.89
CA ASN A 165 -12.40 -11.38 -18.13
C ASN A 165 -12.87 -9.91 -18.07
N ILE A 166 -12.00 -9.03 -17.56
CA ILE A 166 -12.26 -7.61 -17.35
C ILE A 166 -11.70 -6.78 -18.52
N PRO A 167 -12.48 -5.86 -19.12
CA PRO A 167 -12.03 -4.98 -20.19
C PRO A 167 -10.86 -4.04 -19.82
N ASP A 168 -10.15 -3.57 -20.83
CA ASP A 168 -8.93 -2.77 -20.64
C ASP A 168 -9.17 -1.37 -20.04
N GLU A 169 -10.38 -0.81 -20.12
CA GLU A 169 -10.64 0.53 -19.54
C GLU A 169 -10.82 0.53 -18.01
N TYR A 170 -10.90 -0.64 -17.37
CA TYR A 170 -10.92 -0.77 -15.91
C TYR A 170 -9.47 -0.78 -15.41
N ALA A 171 -8.90 0.42 -15.33
CA ALA A 171 -7.48 0.61 -15.06
C ALA A 171 -7.08 0.30 -13.62
N HIS A 172 -7.99 0.41 -12.65
CA HIS A 172 -7.71 0.29 -11.22
C HIS A 172 -8.15 -1.06 -10.66
N TYR A 173 -7.38 -1.56 -9.68
CA TYR A 173 -7.64 -2.81 -8.96
C TYR A 173 -7.60 -2.57 -7.46
N TYR A 174 -8.55 -3.16 -6.74
CA TYR A 174 -8.62 -3.24 -5.29
C TYR A 174 -8.83 -4.70 -4.88
N GLU A 175 -8.12 -5.15 -3.86
CA GLU A 175 -8.38 -6.43 -3.20
C GLU A 175 -8.27 -6.25 -1.68
N TYR A 176 -9.26 -6.73 -0.92
CA TYR A 176 -9.23 -6.83 0.54
C TYR A 176 -9.54 -8.27 0.92
N LYS A 177 -8.66 -8.91 1.70
CA LYS A 177 -8.71 -10.34 1.94
C LYS A 177 -8.32 -10.67 3.37
N LEU A 178 -9.07 -11.57 3.99
CA LEU A 178 -8.73 -12.18 5.27
C LEU A 178 -7.87 -13.41 5.02
N VAL A 179 -6.68 -13.45 5.60
CA VAL A 179 -5.77 -14.61 5.50
C VAL A 179 -5.29 -15.04 6.89
N SER A 180 -5.06 -16.34 7.06
CA SER A 180 -4.75 -16.98 8.35
C SER A 180 -3.28 -16.90 8.76
N SER A 181 -2.41 -16.39 7.91
CA SER A 181 -1.01 -16.10 8.23
C SER A 181 -0.45 -15.05 7.28
N GLY A 182 0.54 -14.30 7.74
CA GLY A 182 1.36 -13.48 6.86
C GLY A 182 1.97 -14.36 5.78
N ALA A 183 1.72 -14.04 4.50
CA ALA A 183 2.57 -14.56 3.45
C ALA A 183 3.92 -13.86 3.61
N ASP A 184 4.94 -14.56 4.12
CA ASP A 184 6.32 -14.08 4.22
C ASP A 184 6.84 -13.76 2.80
N LYS A 185 6.55 -12.54 2.36
CA LYS A 185 7.11 -11.98 1.14
C LYS A 185 8.60 -11.82 1.42
N LYS A 186 9.46 -12.41 0.60
CA LYS A 186 10.89 -12.06 0.62
C LYS A 186 11.02 -10.59 0.17
N ILE A 187 11.16 -9.70 1.14
CA ILE A 187 11.32 -8.26 0.93
C ILE A 187 12.81 -7.97 0.73
N GLY A 188 13.15 -7.22 -0.31
CA GLY A 188 14.44 -7.27 -1.03
C GLY A 188 15.71 -7.22 -0.18
N GLY A 189 16.34 -6.04 -0.09
CA GLY A 189 17.56 -5.83 0.70
C GLY A 189 17.25 -5.05 1.97
N LEU A 190 17.78 -5.45 3.12
CA LEU A 190 17.56 -4.75 4.40
C LEU A 190 18.34 -3.42 4.39
N LEU A 191 17.63 -2.30 4.62
CA LEU A 191 18.21 -0.96 4.75
C LEU A 191 18.42 -0.61 6.23
N ALA A 192 17.42 -0.87 7.08
CA ALA A 192 17.48 -0.57 8.51
C ALA A 192 16.69 -1.57 9.38
N ASP A 193 17.16 -1.77 10.61
CA ASP A 193 16.49 -2.54 11.67
C ASP A 193 16.38 -1.66 12.94
N ILE A 194 15.14 -1.26 13.26
CA ILE A 194 14.77 -0.38 14.36
C ILE A 194 14.44 -1.26 15.57
N ASN A 195 15.34 -1.31 16.54
CA ASN A 195 15.26 -2.21 17.70
C ASN A 195 14.60 -1.53 18.91
N SER A 196 13.26 -1.61 18.97
CA SER A 196 12.47 -1.28 20.17
C SER A 196 12.62 0.16 20.65
N VAL A 197 12.27 1.09 19.77
CA VAL A 197 12.17 2.52 20.08
C VAL A 197 10.91 2.78 20.90
N SER A 198 11.06 3.41 22.06
CA SER A 198 9.94 3.77 22.95
C SER A 198 9.30 5.07 22.46
N ILE A 199 7.97 5.09 22.29
CA ILE A 199 7.22 6.24 21.76
C ILE A 199 6.19 6.67 22.80
N LYS A 200 6.03 7.96 23.08
CA LYS A 200 5.08 8.43 24.11
C LYS A 200 3.62 8.03 23.84
N CYS A 201 3.19 8.16 22.59
CA CYS A 201 1.90 7.67 22.10
C CYS A 201 1.94 7.48 20.58
N ILE A 202 1.15 6.54 20.07
CA ILE A 202 1.05 6.25 18.64
C ILE A 202 -0.31 6.70 18.11
N GLY A 203 -0.33 7.29 16.92
CA GLY A 203 -1.54 7.62 16.17
C GLY A 203 -2.09 9.05 16.31
N VAL A 204 -1.35 9.98 16.93
CA VAL A 204 -1.82 11.37 17.15
C VAL A 204 -1.14 12.37 16.21
N LYS A 205 0.19 12.36 16.10
CA LYS A 205 0.97 13.27 15.24
C LYS A 205 2.22 12.57 14.69
N PRO A 206 2.62 12.82 13.42
CA PRO A 206 3.89 12.31 12.87
C PRO A 206 5.11 12.70 13.70
N ALA A 207 5.12 13.94 14.19
CA ALA A 207 6.18 14.50 15.05
C ALA A 207 6.55 13.60 16.24
N THR A 208 5.57 12.93 16.87
CA THR A 208 5.82 12.07 18.05
C THR A 208 6.61 10.82 17.70
N VAL A 209 6.41 10.25 16.51
CA VAL A 209 7.14 9.09 16.02
C VAL A 209 8.50 9.53 15.47
N TRP A 210 8.52 10.61 14.68
CA TRP A 210 9.74 11.18 14.10
C TRP A 210 10.77 11.52 15.17
N LYS A 211 10.35 12.28 16.20
CA LYS A 211 11.20 12.72 17.30
C LYS A 211 11.75 11.51 18.08
N ALA A 212 10.89 10.56 18.43
CA ALA A 212 11.30 9.37 19.18
C ALA A 212 12.36 8.51 18.44
N LEU A 213 12.27 8.42 17.11
CA LEU A 213 13.25 7.71 16.28
C LEU A 213 14.59 8.46 16.17
N ARG A 214 14.56 9.78 16.01
CA ARG A 214 15.76 10.64 15.94
C ARG A 214 16.50 10.70 17.28
N GLU A 215 15.78 10.81 18.39
CA GLU A 215 16.33 10.85 19.75
C GLU A 215 16.92 9.51 20.20
N GLN A 216 16.41 8.38 19.69
CA GLN A 216 16.87 7.01 20.02
C GLN A 216 17.59 6.34 18.83
N LYS A 217 18.36 7.13 18.07
CA LYS A 217 19.08 6.68 16.86
C LYS A 217 20.05 5.52 17.11
N GLU A 218 20.57 5.39 18.33
CA GLU A 218 21.43 4.27 18.77
C GLU A 218 20.74 2.91 18.72
N LYS A 219 19.39 2.88 18.67
CA LYS A 219 18.59 1.66 18.51
C LYS A 219 18.35 1.27 17.05
N ILE A 220 18.87 2.03 16.09
CA ILE A 220 18.61 1.85 14.67
C ILE A 220 19.88 1.35 13.98
N GLY A 221 19.91 0.06 13.68
CA GLY A 221 20.96 -0.53 12.85
C GLY A 221 20.75 -0.12 11.39
N VAL A 222 21.74 0.54 10.80
CA VAL A 222 21.76 0.90 9.37
C VAL A 222 22.67 -0.08 8.63
N PHE A 223 22.14 -0.68 7.56
CA PHE A 223 22.83 -1.70 6.76
C PHE A 223 23.15 -1.23 5.36
N ASP A 224 22.26 -0.45 4.75
CA ASP A 224 22.42 0.13 3.41
C ASP A 224 21.56 1.40 3.28
N ARG A 225 21.75 2.19 2.22
CA ARG A 225 21.03 3.44 1.97
C ARG A 225 20.59 3.57 0.53
N ILE A 226 19.38 4.09 0.34
CA ILE A 226 18.94 4.59 -0.97
C ILE A 226 19.74 5.86 -1.29
N GLU A 227 20.50 5.80 -2.37
CA GLU A 227 21.30 6.93 -2.86
C GLU A 227 20.45 7.84 -3.77
N THR A 228 20.33 9.13 -3.44
CA THR A 228 19.71 10.20 -4.25
C THR A 228 18.19 10.09 -4.53
N ASP A 229 17.65 11.06 -5.27
CA ASP A 229 16.23 11.41 -5.43
C ASP A 229 15.44 10.56 -6.46
N LYS A 230 15.94 9.37 -6.84
CA LYS A 230 15.35 8.54 -7.91
C LYS A 230 14.73 7.24 -7.38
N SER A 231 13.41 7.12 -7.56
CA SER A 231 12.56 5.91 -7.76
C SER A 231 12.79 4.58 -7.02
N ASP A 232 13.72 4.47 -6.07
CA ASP A 232 13.93 3.24 -5.30
C ASP A 232 12.77 3.06 -4.32
N THR A 233 11.81 2.21 -4.72
CA THR A 233 10.70 1.81 -3.85
C THR A 233 11.19 1.01 -2.65
N PHE A 234 10.54 1.20 -1.50
CA PHE A 234 10.88 0.55 -0.23
C PHE A 234 9.67 -0.12 0.42
N ALA A 235 9.93 -0.89 1.47
CA ALA A 235 8.91 -1.59 2.24
C ALA A 235 9.21 -1.57 3.73
N ILE A 236 8.16 -1.62 4.55
CA ILE A 236 8.22 -1.54 6.02
C ILE A 236 7.55 -2.77 6.62
N VAL A 237 8.21 -3.44 7.55
CA VAL A 237 7.61 -4.44 8.44
C VAL A 237 7.66 -3.91 9.86
N LEU A 238 6.50 -3.63 10.44
CA LEU A 238 6.31 -2.93 11.70
C LEU A 238 5.71 -3.87 12.74
N ASN A 239 6.27 -3.87 13.94
CA ASN A 239 5.71 -4.55 15.11
C ASN A 239 5.51 -3.50 16.19
N ILE A 240 4.27 -3.32 16.63
CA ILE A 240 3.87 -2.35 17.63
C ILE A 240 3.54 -3.09 18.92
N GLU A 241 4.24 -2.75 19.99
CA GLU A 241 3.81 -3.08 21.34
C GLU A 241 2.94 -1.94 21.84
N LYS A 242 1.70 -2.26 22.26
CA LYS A 242 0.79 -1.32 22.91
C LYS A 242 0.65 -1.65 24.40
N PRO A 243 0.56 -0.66 25.31
CA PRO A 243 0.29 -0.93 26.72
C PRO A 243 -1.00 -1.73 26.89
N LYS A 244 -0.93 -2.82 27.67
CA LYS A 244 -2.07 -3.72 27.90
C LYS A 244 -3.30 -2.95 28.42
N GLY A 245 -4.47 -3.27 27.87
CA GLY A 245 -5.73 -2.61 28.22
C GLY A 245 -6.00 -1.27 27.52
N VAL A 246 -5.01 -0.66 26.85
CA VAL A 246 -5.25 0.54 26.04
C VAL A 246 -6.02 0.19 24.77
N ARG A 247 -7.11 0.93 24.52
CA ARG A 247 -7.83 0.91 23.24
C ARG A 247 -6.96 1.53 22.17
N PHE A 248 -6.70 0.76 21.11
CA PHE A 248 -5.91 1.19 19.96
C PHE A 248 -6.60 0.75 18.69
N ASN A 249 -6.59 1.62 17.68
CA ASN A 249 -7.08 1.32 16.34
C ASN A 249 -5.97 1.64 15.35
N ILE A 250 -5.39 0.59 14.75
CA ILE A 250 -4.31 0.77 13.78
C ILE A 250 -4.80 1.56 12.56
N MET A 251 -6.06 1.41 12.14
CA MET A 251 -6.59 2.08 10.95
C MET A 251 -6.56 3.60 11.06
N THR A 252 -6.77 4.15 12.26
CA THR A 252 -6.65 5.60 12.52
C THR A 252 -5.22 6.02 12.83
N ALA A 253 -4.41 5.14 13.42
CA ALA A 253 -3.04 5.45 13.84
C ALA A 253 -1.99 5.31 12.74
N MET A 254 -2.26 4.51 11.72
CA MET A 254 -1.35 4.09 10.66
C MET A 254 -0.75 5.25 9.87
N LYS A 255 -1.56 6.22 9.42
CA LYS A 255 -1.03 7.34 8.63
C LYS A 255 0.01 8.18 9.41
N PRO A 256 -0.31 8.80 10.57
CA PRO A 256 0.69 9.57 11.29
C PRO A 256 1.88 8.72 11.78
N LEU A 257 1.69 7.40 11.97
CA LEU A 257 2.79 6.49 12.29
C LEU A 257 3.76 6.29 11.12
N LEU A 258 3.25 6.07 9.91
CA LEU A 258 4.06 5.92 8.71
C LEU A 258 4.68 7.25 8.28
N ASP A 259 3.91 8.35 8.29
CA ASP A 259 4.41 9.70 7.99
C ASP A 259 5.63 10.04 8.87
N GLY A 260 5.52 9.80 10.19
CA GLY A 260 6.60 10.09 11.14
C GLY A 260 7.80 9.17 11.00
N LEU A 261 7.58 7.87 10.74
CA LEU A 261 8.64 6.89 10.52
C LEU A 261 9.41 7.16 9.23
N ILE A 262 8.72 7.38 8.12
CA ILE A 262 9.35 7.58 6.81
C ILE A 262 10.12 8.92 6.80
N CYS A 263 9.54 10.01 7.33
CA CYS A 263 10.27 11.28 7.49
C CYS A 263 11.51 11.16 8.42
N ALA A 264 11.52 10.23 9.37
CA ALA A 264 12.68 10.02 10.24
C ALA A 264 13.84 9.30 9.53
N LEU A 265 13.58 8.64 8.40
CA LEU A 265 14.56 7.89 7.63
C LEU A 265 14.99 8.62 6.35
N HIS A 266 14.53 9.84 6.12
CA HIS A 266 14.99 10.72 5.04
C HIS A 266 15.91 11.83 5.56
N SER A 267 16.74 12.38 4.69
CA SER A 267 17.42 13.66 4.94
C SER A 267 16.85 14.79 4.08
N SER A 268 17.02 16.02 4.52
CA SER A 268 16.67 17.24 3.78
C SER A 268 17.57 18.36 4.24
N GLU A 269 17.73 19.37 3.39
CA GLU A 269 18.51 20.57 3.69
C GLU A 269 17.59 21.66 4.21
N PHE A 270 17.93 22.25 5.35
CA PHE A 270 17.19 23.32 6.02
C PHE A 270 18.13 24.49 6.26
N ASN A 271 17.63 25.72 6.10
CA ASN A 271 18.35 26.92 6.49
C ASN A 271 18.13 27.23 7.98
N GLU A 272 18.87 28.19 8.52
CA GLU A 272 18.82 28.57 9.95
C GLU A 272 17.41 29.03 10.39
N GLU A 273 16.69 29.78 9.55
CA GLU A 273 15.33 30.25 9.84
C GLU A 273 14.33 29.08 9.93
N GLU A 274 14.44 28.11 9.01
CA GLU A 274 13.63 26.89 9.02
C GLU A 274 13.93 26.00 10.22
N LEU A 275 15.22 25.84 10.57
CA LEU A 275 15.65 25.07 11.74
C LEU A 275 15.06 25.66 13.02
N ALA A 276 15.22 26.97 13.24
CA ALA A 276 14.66 27.67 14.39
C ALA A 276 13.12 27.55 14.44
N TYR A 277 12.44 27.75 13.30
CA TYR A 277 10.99 27.61 13.20
C TYR A 277 10.49 26.20 13.53
N PHE A 278 11.12 25.16 12.97
CA PHE A 278 10.70 23.78 13.20
C PHE A 278 11.09 23.28 14.60
N SER A 279 12.25 23.67 15.11
CA SER A 279 12.69 23.45 16.50
C SER A 279 11.66 24.01 17.49
N GLN A 280 11.30 25.28 17.35
CA GLN A 280 10.29 25.94 18.20
C GLN A 280 8.91 25.29 18.05
N THR A 281 8.48 24.96 16.83
CA THR A 281 7.13 24.43 16.56
C THR A 281 6.96 22.97 17.02
N LEU A 282 8.02 22.16 16.98
CA LEU A 282 8.00 20.76 17.40
C LEU A 282 8.51 20.54 18.83
N GLY A 283 9.19 21.53 19.42
CA GLY A 283 9.78 21.46 20.76
C GLY A 283 10.92 20.45 20.83
N CYS A 284 11.92 20.58 19.97
CA CYS A 284 13.10 19.71 19.92
C CYS A 284 14.32 20.41 19.30
N GLU A 285 15.51 19.96 19.68
CA GLU A 285 16.78 20.53 19.23
C GLU A 285 16.96 20.49 17.70
N GLU A 286 17.69 21.47 17.16
CA GLU A 286 17.90 21.67 15.72
C GLU A 286 18.74 20.55 15.08
N GLU A 287 19.63 19.93 15.86
CA GLU A 287 20.49 18.82 15.43
C GLU A 287 19.67 17.63 14.92
N LEU A 288 18.44 17.41 15.40
CA LEU A 288 17.59 16.29 14.97
C LEU A 288 17.14 16.41 13.50
N PHE A 289 17.15 17.61 12.91
CA PHE A 289 16.77 17.83 11.52
C PHE A 289 17.93 17.64 10.53
N ILE A 290 19.17 17.91 10.98
CA ILE A 290 20.40 17.82 10.17
C ILE A 290 21.18 16.50 10.39
N ASP A 291 20.90 15.77 11.46
CA ASP A 291 21.51 14.46 11.71
C ASP A 291 21.08 13.44 10.64
N ASN A 292 22.07 12.92 9.90
CA ASN A 292 21.86 11.98 8.81
C ASN A 292 22.17 10.52 9.16
N ALA A 293 22.48 10.22 10.43
CA ALA A 293 22.87 8.89 10.90
C ALA A 293 21.88 7.79 10.49
N ILE A 294 20.56 8.05 10.60
CA ILE A 294 19.50 7.07 10.30
C ILE A 294 18.78 7.31 8.96
N SER A 295 19.27 8.25 8.15
CA SER A 295 18.66 8.64 6.86
C SER A 295 18.91 7.59 5.77
N VAL A 296 18.27 6.42 5.87
CA VAL A 296 18.44 5.27 4.96
C VAL A 296 17.59 5.31 3.69
N LEU A 297 16.53 6.13 3.66
CA LEU A 297 15.71 6.37 2.48
C LEU A 297 16.26 7.53 1.61
N GLY A 298 17.42 8.07 1.99
CA GLY A 298 18.16 9.05 1.18
C GLY A 298 17.71 10.51 1.33
N TYR A 299 18.40 11.37 0.59
CA TYR A 299 18.19 12.82 0.58
C TYR A 299 17.00 13.23 -0.27
N ARG A 300 16.23 14.20 0.23
CA ARG A 300 15.08 14.78 -0.46
C ARG A 300 15.24 16.29 -0.66
N LYS A 301 15.35 16.67 -1.93
CA LYS A 301 15.26 18.07 -2.38
C LYS A 301 13.88 18.69 -2.09
N ASN A 302 12.81 17.91 -2.27
CA ASN A 302 11.49 18.27 -1.79
C ASN A 302 11.36 17.87 -0.31
N LYS A 303 11.66 18.82 0.58
CA LYS A 303 11.91 18.62 2.01
C LYS A 303 10.83 17.78 2.71
N PHE A 304 11.24 16.92 3.64
CA PHE A 304 10.30 16.06 4.39
C PHE A 304 9.39 16.82 5.37
N LEU A 305 9.72 18.09 5.64
CA LEU A 305 8.98 19.02 6.49
C LEU A 305 8.89 20.38 5.79
N GLN A 306 7.73 21.04 5.87
CA GLN A 306 7.44 22.33 5.25
C GLN A 306 6.57 23.18 6.18
N GLU A 307 6.68 24.52 6.12
CA GLU A 307 5.67 25.39 6.74
C GLU A 307 4.33 25.25 5.99
N TYR A 308 3.23 25.22 6.74
CA TYR A 308 1.88 25.23 6.21
C TYR A 308 0.88 25.84 7.19
N ARG A 309 0.35 27.04 6.84
CA ARG A 309 -0.72 27.73 7.59
C ARG A 309 -0.39 27.96 9.08
N GLY A 310 0.84 28.35 9.40
CA GLY A 310 1.29 28.54 10.79
C GLY A 310 1.46 27.23 11.57
N ASN A 311 1.65 26.12 10.88
CA ASN A 311 2.02 24.82 11.45
C ASN A 311 2.98 24.09 10.50
N VAL A 312 3.33 22.84 10.80
CA VAL A 312 4.13 22.01 9.91
C VAL A 312 3.27 21.11 9.01
N LYS A 313 3.73 20.90 7.78
CA LYS A 313 3.26 19.85 6.88
C LYS A 313 4.36 18.80 6.71
N TRP A 314 3.98 17.55 6.96
CA TRP A 314 4.84 16.39 6.75
C TRP A 314 4.73 15.94 5.29
N ASN A 315 5.84 15.49 4.73
CA ASN A 315 5.98 15.00 3.37
C ASN A 315 6.87 13.76 3.44
N PRO A 316 6.32 12.54 3.59
CA PRO A 316 7.15 11.35 3.80
C PRO A 316 7.80 10.79 2.53
N ALA A 317 7.17 10.88 1.35
CA ALA A 317 7.41 9.96 0.21
C ALA A 317 6.88 8.54 0.47
N ASP A 318 5.69 8.49 1.07
CA ASP A 318 4.82 7.33 1.18
C ASP A 318 4.40 6.76 -0.19
N ASP A 319 4.46 7.56 -1.27
CA ASP A 319 4.26 7.13 -2.65
C ASP A 319 5.32 6.15 -3.19
N LEU A 320 6.49 6.08 -2.54
CA LEU A 320 7.56 5.12 -2.83
C LEU A 320 7.46 3.84 -1.95
N CYS A 321 6.52 3.80 -0.99
CA CYS A 321 6.35 2.63 -0.12
C CYS A 321 5.47 1.57 -0.80
N ASP A 322 6.09 0.51 -1.33
CA ASP A 322 5.46 -0.55 -2.12
C ASP A 322 4.75 -1.63 -1.27
N TYR A 323 5.13 -1.76 0.00
CA TYR A 323 4.63 -2.78 0.90
C TYR A 323 4.77 -2.34 2.36
N VAL A 324 3.70 -2.53 3.13
CA VAL A 324 3.72 -2.38 4.58
C VAL A 324 3.07 -3.60 5.22
N ALA A 325 3.69 -4.14 6.25
CA ALA A 325 3.07 -5.05 7.20
C ALA A 325 3.11 -4.42 8.60
N ILE A 326 2.00 -4.46 9.33
CA ILE A 326 1.90 -4.00 10.71
C ILE A 326 1.28 -5.10 11.55
N ASN A 327 2.03 -5.58 12.54
CA ASN A 327 1.56 -6.40 13.65
C ASN A 327 1.40 -5.53 14.91
N VAL A 328 0.37 -5.79 15.70
CA VAL A 328 0.12 -5.12 16.98
C VAL A 328 -0.09 -6.16 18.09
N GLN A 329 0.79 -6.13 19.09
CA GLN A 329 0.75 -7.00 20.26
C GLN A 329 0.65 -6.20 21.57
N ASP A 330 0.16 -6.84 22.63
CA ASP A 330 0.19 -6.23 23.97
C ASP A 330 1.63 -6.24 24.53
N GLY A 331 2.00 -5.14 25.19
CA GLY A 331 3.26 -4.94 25.88
C GLY A 331 3.07 -4.10 27.15
N LEU A 332 4.18 -3.69 27.76
CA LEU A 332 4.18 -2.82 28.95
C LEU A 332 4.06 -1.34 28.56
N THR A 333 4.81 -0.93 27.55
CA THR A 333 4.88 0.43 27.02
C THR A 333 4.54 0.45 25.54
N TRP A 334 4.44 1.65 24.97
CA TRP A 334 4.42 1.86 23.53
C TRP A 334 5.84 1.69 22.96
N ASN A 335 6.13 0.56 22.33
CA ASN A 335 7.39 0.35 21.61
C ASN A 335 7.12 0.06 20.13
N VAL A 336 8.03 0.50 19.28
CA VAL A 336 8.05 0.17 17.85
C VAL A 336 9.34 -0.58 17.52
N ARG A 337 9.16 -1.73 16.87
CA ARG A 337 10.21 -2.45 16.13
C ARG A 337 9.88 -2.38 14.64
N ALA A 338 10.84 -2.04 13.79
CA ALA A 338 10.60 -1.96 12.36
C ALA A 338 11.79 -2.46 11.53
N LYS A 339 11.52 -3.16 10.43
CA LYS A 339 12.52 -3.47 9.40
C LYS A 339 12.14 -2.77 8.12
N VAL A 340 13.11 -2.07 7.53
CA VAL A 340 12.93 -1.29 6.31
C VAL A 340 13.80 -1.90 5.22
N TYR A 341 13.22 -2.11 4.05
CA TYR A 341 13.85 -2.85 2.95
C TYR A 341 13.75 -2.07 1.64
N SER A 342 14.77 -2.15 0.80
CA SER A 342 14.66 -1.79 -0.61
C SER A 342 13.86 -2.87 -1.35
N THR A 343 12.89 -2.43 -2.16
CA THR A 343 12.07 -3.28 -3.03
C THR A 343 12.29 -3.00 -4.51
N LEU A 344 13.42 -2.36 -4.85
CA LEU A 344 13.77 -2.02 -6.22
C LEU A 344 13.66 -3.22 -7.17
N LYS A 345 13.04 -2.97 -8.31
CA LYS A 345 12.83 -3.93 -9.40
C LYS A 345 13.34 -3.31 -10.69
N CYS A 346 13.81 -4.15 -11.60
CA CYS A 346 14.22 -3.69 -12.91
C CYS A 346 13.07 -2.98 -13.65
N PRO A 347 13.24 -1.73 -14.13
CA PRO A 347 12.20 -0.99 -14.83
C PRO A 347 11.78 -1.65 -16.15
N TYR A 348 12.68 -2.44 -16.76
CA TYR A 348 12.42 -3.12 -18.03
C TYR A 348 11.66 -4.45 -17.91
N CYS A 349 11.68 -5.12 -16.74
CA CYS A 349 11.08 -6.46 -16.62
C CYS A 349 10.43 -6.79 -15.26
N GLY A 350 10.43 -5.86 -14.30
CA GLY A 350 9.81 -6.02 -12.99
C GLY A 350 10.47 -7.03 -12.04
N LYS A 351 11.61 -7.64 -12.42
CA LYS A 351 12.33 -8.62 -11.58
C LYS A 351 13.27 -7.91 -10.59
N SER A 352 13.33 -8.43 -9.37
CA SER A 352 14.17 -7.95 -8.26
C SER A 352 15.56 -8.60 -8.17
N LYS A 353 15.92 -9.51 -9.08
CA LYS A 353 17.31 -10.03 -9.19
C LYS A 353 18.20 -8.98 -9.87
N LEU A 354 18.59 -8.00 -9.08
CA LEU A 354 19.52 -6.94 -9.47
C LEU A 354 20.93 -7.27 -8.96
N SER A 355 21.89 -6.51 -9.48
CA SER A 355 23.26 -6.40 -8.99
C SER A 355 23.62 -4.90 -8.95
N LYS A 356 24.24 -4.41 -7.87
CA LYS A 356 24.78 -3.04 -7.83
C LYS A 356 25.97 -2.97 -8.79
N LEU A 357 25.99 -1.96 -9.66
CA LEU A 357 27.10 -1.70 -10.57
C LEU A 357 28.18 -0.92 -9.82
N LEU A 358 29.40 -1.45 -9.79
CA LEU A 358 30.53 -0.84 -9.10
C LEU A 358 31.55 -0.35 -10.13
N PHE A 359 31.65 0.96 -10.28
CA PHE A 359 32.58 1.64 -11.19
C PHE A 359 33.89 2.02 -10.48
N GLY A 360 34.94 2.26 -11.27
CA GLY A 360 36.27 2.61 -10.77
C GLY A 360 37.14 1.39 -10.51
N MET A 361 38.14 1.55 -9.63
CA MET A 361 39.03 0.49 -9.17
C MET A 361 38.80 0.26 -7.67
N PRO A 362 37.82 -0.58 -7.28
CA PRO A 362 37.57 -0.86 -5.88
C PRO A 362 38.69 -1.69 -5.26
N ILE A 363 38.89 -1.54 -3.95
CA ILE A 363 39.77 -2.43 -3.18
C ILE A 363 39.05 -3.78 -3.08
N MET A 364 39.69 -4.84 -3.57
CA MET A 364 39.16 -6.20 -3.52
C MET A 364 39.30 -6.78 -2.11
N SER A 365 38.24 -6.64 -1.29
CA SER A 365 38.09 -7.34 -0.01
C SER A 365 37.42 -8.71 -0.22
N ASP A 366 37.59 -9.63 0.74
CA ASP A 366 36.92 -10.94 0.72
C ASP A 366 35.38 -10.82 0.67
N GLU A 367 34.83 -9.78 1.29
CA GLU A 367 33.40 -9.46 1.24
C GLU A 367 32.96 -9.03 -0.16
N LEU A 368 33.70 -8.13 -0.82
CA LEU A 368 33.42 -7.70 -2.19
C LEU A 368 33.58 -8.86 -3.19
N GLN A 369 34.62 -9.68 -3.01
CA GLN A 369 34.87 -10.89 -3.79
C GLN A 369 33.64 -11.83 -3.73
N LYS A 370 33.16 -12.13 -2.52
CA LYS A 370 31.96 -12.94 -2.29
C LYS A 370 30.70 -12.32 -2.89
N ASP A 371 30.52 -11.01 -2.79
CA ASP A 371 29.35 -10.31 -3.35
C ASP A 371 29.36 -10.27 -4.88
N ILE A 372 30.52 -10.30 -5.53
CA ILE A 372 30.66 -10.50 -6.97
C ILE A 372 30.29 -11.94 -7.35
N GLU A 373 30.77 -12.93 -6.60
CA GLU A 373 30.49 -14.36 -6.84
C GLU A 373 29.01 -14.72 -6.65
N GLU A 374 28.35 -14.19 -5.62
CA GLU A 374 26.90 -14.29 -5.40
C GLU A 374 26.09 -13.42 -6.41
N GLY A 375 26.78 -12.60 -7.21
CA GLY A 375 26.22 -11.68 -8.19
C GLY A 375 25.37 -10.57 -7.58
N LYS A 376 25.62 -10.18 -6.33
CA LYS A 376 25.07 -8.96 -5.71
C LYS A 376 25.74 -7.71 -6.27
N VAL A 377 27.03 -7.79 -6.59
CA VAL A 377 27.80 -6.74 -7.25
C VAL A 377 28.19 -7.19 -8.65
N LYS A 378 28.20 -6.25 -9.61
CA LYS A 378 28.80 -6.41 -10.93
C LYS A 378 29.82 -5.29 -11.12
N LEU A 379 31.08 -5.65 -11.34
CA LEU A 379 32.10 -4.67 -11.71
C LEU A 379 31.76 -4.06 -13.08
N ALA A 380 31.89 -2.74 -13.18
CA ALA A 380 31.50 -1.93 -14.31
C ALA A 380 32.73 -1.23 -14.93
N GLY A 381 32.53 -0.08 -15.58
CA GLY A 381 33.62 0.69 -16.18
C GLY A 381 34.56 1.35 -15.17
N CYS A 382 35.75 1.72 -15.59
CA CYS A 382 36.72 2.44 -14.75
C CYS A 382 36.38 3.92 -14.50
N ILE A 383 35.50 4.52 -15.32
CA ILE A 383 35.09 5.92 -15.21
C ILE A 383 33.85 6.01 -14.32
N VAL A 384 33.94 6.79 -13.25
CA VAL A 384 32.81 7.16 -12.39
C VAL A 384 32.22 8.47 -12.92
N GLY A 385 30.95 8.46 -13.32
CA GLY A 385 30.19 9.62 -13.77
C GLY A 385 28.77 9.60 -13.21
N GLU A 386 28.13 10.77 -13.11
CA GLU A 386 26.81 10.92 -12.46
C GLU A 386 25.68 10.20 -13.21
N ASP A 387 25.79 10.09 -14.53
CA ASP A 387 24.84 9.39 -15.42
C ASP A 387 25.13 7.88 -15.58
N ASN A 388 26.10 7.33 -14.84
CA ASN A 388 26.37 5.90 -14.89
C ASN A 388 25.16 5.10 -14.37
N PRO A 389 24.74 4.01 -15.06
CA PRO A 389 23.69 3.13 -14.55
C PRO A 389 24.15 2.51 -13.23
N ARG A 390 23.24 2.40 -12.25
CA ARG A 390 23.56 1.92 -10.90
C ARG A 390 23.23 0.46 -10.68
N TYR A 391 22.35 -0.10 -11.49
CA TYR A 391 21.87 -1.46 -11.32
C TYR A 391 21.90 -2.25 -12.63
N TYR A 392 22.42 -3.47 -12.54
CA TYR A 392 22.33 -4.47 -13.60
C TYR A 392 21.22 -5.48 -13.28
N CYS A 393 20.24 -5.61 -14.17
CA CYS A 393 19.24 -6.66 -14.03
C CYS A 393 19.79 -7.99 -14.54
N ARG A 394 20.01 -8.95 -13.64
CA ARG A 394 20.47 -10.31 -13.99
C ARG A 394 19.48 -11.10 -14.85
N TRP A 395 18.22 -10.67 -14.96
CA TRP A 395 17.19 -11.34 -15.77
C TRP A 395 17.15 -10.84 -17.21
N CYS A 396 16.94 -9.55 -17.44
CA CYS A 396 16.89 -8.98 -18.80
C CYS A 396 18.22 -8.44 -19.32
N LYS A 397 19.29 -8.55 -18.53
CA LYS A 397 20.67 -8.15 -18.85
C LYS A 397 20.86 -6.67 -19.19
N LYS A 398 19.95 -5.80 -18.75
CA LYS A 398 20.01 -4.35 -18.93
C LYS A 398 20.54 -3.62 -17.70
N GLU A 399 21.18 -2.49 -17.97
CA GLU A 399 21.72 -1.55 -16.98
C GLU A 399 20.80 -0.33 -16.91
N PHE A 400 20.59 0.23 -15.71
CA PHE A 400 19.73 1.39 -15.44
C PHE A 400 20.10 2.09 -14.13
#